data_AF-A0A1X1ZWK4-F1
#
_entry.id   AF-A0A1X1ZWK4-F1
#
_cell.length_a   1.000
_cell.length_b   1.000
_cell.length_c   1.000
_cell.angle_alpha   90.00
_cell.angle_beta   90.00
_cell.angle_gamma   90.00
#
_symmetry.space_group_name_H-M   'P 1'
#
loop_
_entity.id
_entity.type
_entity.pdbx_description
1 polymer ?
#
loop_
_entity_poly.entity_id
_entity_poly.type
_entity_poly.pdbx_seq_one_letter_code
_entity_poly.pdbx_strand_id
1 'polypeptide(L)'
;MTPIDAAVFDEIVAAFDDQPRCGITTLQGRQCQRSAGWLVNVHGCEGRLMCGQHLSAWRSRALGTLPGGRCTLCGQLFARLDDACTITRL
;
A
#
# COMPACT_ATOMS: atom_id res chain seq x y z
N MET A 1 -1.26 11.32 36.90
CA MET A 1 -0.36 11.07 35.77
C MET A 1 0.39 9.79 36.10
N THR A 2 0.01 8.69 35.47
CA THR A 2 0.59 7.36 35.75
C THR A 2 1.97 7.29 35.10
N PRO A 3 3.03 6.87 35.81
CA PRO A 3 4.34 6.69 35.19
C PRO A 3 4.25 5.62 34.11
N ILE A 4 4.79 5.91 32.93
CA ILE A 4 4.92 4.94 31.83
C ILE A 4 6.02 3.95 32.23
N ASP A 5 5.74 2.66 32.09
CA ASP A 5 6.72 1.60 32.31
C ASP A 5 7.88 1.74 31.31
N ALA A 6 9.11 1.69 31.81
CA ALA A 6 10.31 1.76 30.98
C ALA A 6 10.34 0.64 29.92
N ALA A 7 9.83 -0.56 30.24
CA ALA A 7 9.76 -1.66 29.27
C ALA A 7 8.81 -1.34 28.09
N VAL A 8 7.67 -0.70 28.37
CA VAL A 8 6.73 -0.25 27.33
C VAL A 8 7.34 0.85 26.48
N PHE A 9 8.10 1.76 27.10
CA PHE A 9 8.81 2.80 26.36
C PHE A 9 9.87 2.19 25.42
N ASP A 10 10.67 1.24 25.91
CA ASP A 10 11.71 0.58 25.11
C ASP A 10 11.11 -0.24 23.94
N GLU A 11 9.97 -0.91 24.14
CA GLU A 11 9.24 -1.59 23.07
C GLU A 11 8.74 -0.62 21.99
N ILE A 12 8.20 0.53 22.39
CA ILE A 12 7.76 1.56 21.46
C ILE A 12 8.95 2.10 20.66
N VAL A 13 10.06 2.43 21.33
CA VAL A 13 11.28 2.93 20.68
C VAL A 13 11.88 1.89 19.74
N ALA A 14 11.89 0.61 20.13
CA ALA A 14 12.36 -0.48 19.27
C ALA A 14 11.51 -0.64 17.99
N ALA A 15 10.23 -0.29 18.04
CA ALA A 15 9.33 -0.33 16.89
C ALA A 15 9.40 0.91 15.99
N PHE A 16 10.04 2.00 16.41
CA PHE A 16 10.09 3.26 15.64
C PHE A 16 10.82 3.13 14.30
N ASP A 17 11.77 2.21 14.18
CA ASP A 17 12.51 1.93 12.94
C ASP A 17 11.85 0.84 12.08
N ASP A 18 10.77 0.22 12.56
CA ASP A 18 10.14 -0.88 11.83
C ASP A 18 9.33 -0.32 10.64
N GLN A 19 9.84 -0.55 9.44
CA GLN A 19 9.17 -0.10 8.22
C GLN A 19 8.06 -1.07 7.85
N PRO A 20 6.85 -0.57 7.51
CA PRO A 20 5.76 -1.43 7.07
C PRO A 20 6.21 -2.25 5.85
N ARG A 21 5.89 -3.55 5.83
CA ARG A 21 6.26 -4.41 4.71
C ARG A 21 5.28 -4.26 3.55
N CYS A 22 5.75 -4.56 2.36
CA CYS A 22 4.92 -4.63 1.17
C CYS A 22 3.82 -5.70 1.32
N GLY A 23 2.57 -5.33 1.05
CA GLY A 23 1.40 -6.21 1.17
C GLY A 23 1.15 -7.12 -0.03
N ILE A 24 2.06 -7.15 -1.01
CA ILE A 24 1.88 -7.92 -2.25
C ILE A 24 2.38 -9.35 -2.10
N THR A 25 1.54 -10.31 -2.48
CA THR A 25 1.92 -11.72 -2.63
C THR A 25 2.71 -11.90 -3.92
N THR A 26 3.88 -12.51 -3.81
CA THR A 26 4.75 -12.86 -4.93
C THR A 26 4.17 -14.02 -5.74
N LEU A 27 4.73 -14.27 -6.93
CA LEU A 27 4.34 -15.42 -7.77
C LEU A 27 4.54 -16.78 -7.08
N GLN A 28 5.41 -16.84 -6.07
CA GLN A 28 5.66 -18.04 -5.26
C GLN A 28 4.66 -18.19 -4.09
N GLY A 29 3.63 -17.34 -4.02
CA GLY A 29 2.62 -17.37 -2.95
C GLY A 29 3.07 -16.77 -1.61
N ARG A 30 4.31 -16.26 -1.53
CA ARG A 30 4.84 -15.63 -0.30
C ARG A 30 4.62 -14.13 -0.30
N GLN A 31 4.44 -13.52 0.87
CA GLN A 31 4.41 -12.05 0.99
C GLN A 31 5.77 -11.45 0.62
N CYS A 32 5.75 -10.32 -0.09
CA CYS A 32 6.94 -9.54 -0.38
C CYS A 32 7.60 -9.05 0.92
N GLN A 33 8.89 -9.34 1.08
CA GLN A 33 9.65 -8.99 2.29
C GLN A 33 10.32 -7.61 2.23
N ARG A 34 10.08 -6.83 1.17
CA ARG A 34 10.65 -5.49 1.03
C ARG A 34 9.82 -4.47 1.81
N SER A 35 10.48 -3.46 2.35
CA SER A 35 9.81 -2.28 2.93
C SER A 35 8.86 -1.64 1.92
N ALA A 36 7.67 -1.31 2.38
CA ALA A 36 6.73 -0.47 1.67
C ALA A 36 7.20 0.98 1.80
N GLY A 37 7.26 1.67 0.66
CA GLY A 37 7.50 3.12 0.62
C GLY A 37 6.27 3.88 0.15
N TRP A 38 5.17 3.18 -0.13
CA TRP A 38 4.00 3.73 -0.79
C TRP A 38 2.71 3.09 -0.28
N LEU A 39 1.68 3.91 -0.10
CA LEU A 39 0.29 3.49 0.06
C LEU A 39 -0.46 3.83 -1.22
N VAL A 40 -1.05 2.82 -1.85
CA VAL A 40 -1.97 2.98 -2.98
C VAL A 40 -3.39 2.82 -2.47
N ASN A 41 -4.20 3.85 -2.59
CA ASN A 41 -5.62 3.80 -2.28
C ASN A 41 -6.43 3.91 -3.57
N VAL A 42 -7.16 2.86 -3.92
CA VAL A 42 -8.00 2.81 -5.11
C VAL A 42 -9.33 3.45 -4.75
N HIS A 43 -9.44 4.78 -4.96
CA HIS A 43 -10.59 5.67 -4.72
C HIS A 43 -11.33 5.46 -3.39
N GLY A 44 -10.65 4.96 -2.35
CA GLY A 44 -11.22 4.70 -1.03
C GLY A 44 -11.72 3.27 -0.81
N CYS A 45 -11.81 2.43 -1.85
CA CYS A 45 -12.32 1.07 -1.72
C CYS A 45 -11.26 0.04 -1.31
N GLU A 46 -10.00 0.25 -1.69
CA GLU A 46 -8.91 -0.66 -1.30
C GLU A 46 -7.62 0.12 -1.07
N GLY A 47 -7.02 -0.04 0.11
CA GLY A 47 -5.71 0.46 0.45
C GLY A 47 -4.68 -0.66 0.43
N ARG A 48 -3.53 -0.46 -0.24
CA ARG A 48 -2.46 -1.45 -0.28
C ARG A 48 -1.08 -0.82 -0.14
N LEU A 49 -0.27 -1.37 0.76
CA LEU A 49 1.12 -1.01 0.96
C LEU A 49 2.00 -1.66 -0.10
N MET A 50 2.83 -0.87 -0.79
CA MET A 50 3.68 -1.36 -1.87
C MET A 50 5.12 -0.88 -1.74
N CYS A 51 6.07 -1.76 -2.08
CA CYS A 51 7.44 -1.37 -2.38
C CYS A 51 7.52 -0.77 -3.79
N GLY A 52 8.59 -0.03 -4.09
CA GLY A 52 8.73 0.67 -5.38
C GLY A 52 8.62 -0.24 -6.61
N GLN A 53 9.17 -1.46 -6.55
CA GLN A 53 9.07 -2.43 -7.65
C GLN A 53 7.61 -2.84 -7.91
N HIS A 54 6.86 -3.17 -6.86
CA HIS A 54 5.48 -3.60 -7.02
C HIS A 54 4.55 -2.45 -7.40
N LEU A 55 4.83 -1.22 -6.93
CA LEU A 55 4.14 -0.03 -7.40
C LEU A 55 4.34 0.19 -8.91
N SER A 56 5.58 0.09 -9.38
CA SER A 56 5.88 0.23 -10.82
C SER A 56 5.16 -0.82 -11.65
N ALA A 57 5.20 -2.09 -11.23
CA ALA A 57 4.52 -3.17 -11.93
C ALA A 57 2.99 -3.00 -11.93
N TRP A 58 2.42 -2.55 -10.80
CA TRP A 58 0.99 -2.25 -10.70
C TRP A 58 0.59 -1.12 -11.63
N ARG A 59 1.33 0.00 -11.65
CA ARG A 59 1.08 1.12 -12.58
C ARG A 59 1.12 0.68 -14.03
N SER A 60 2.13 -0.08 -14.44
CA SER A 60 2.24 -0.58 -15.82
C SER A 60 1.05 -1.46 -16.21
N ARG A 61 0.59 -2.35 -15.32
CA ARG A 61 -0.58 -3.19 -15.58
C ARG A 61 -1.86 -2.39 -15.65
N ALA A 62 -2.05 -1.45 -14.72
CA ALA A 62 -3.23 -0.60 -14.65
C ALA A 62 -3.33 0.31 -15.89
N LEU A 63 -2.23 0.95 -16.32
CA LEU A 63 -2.22 1.74 -17.56
C LEU A 63 -2.51 0.91 -18.82
N GLY A 64 -2.10 -0.35 -18.85
CA GLY A 64 -2.36 -1.26 -19.98
C GLY A 64 -3.79 -1.83 -20.05
N THR A 65 -4.59 -1.70 -18.99
CA THR A 65 -5.95 -2.31 -18.90
C THR A 65 -7.10 -1.31 -18.90
N LEU A 66 -6.83 0.01 -18.94
CA LEU A 66 -7.84 1.06 -18.81
C LEU A 66 -8.04 1.86 -20.11
N PRO A 67 -9.10 1.57 -20.86
CA PRO A 67 -10.06 2.61 -21.16
C PRO A 67 -11.34 2.30 -20.39
N GLY A 68 -11.63 3.09 -19.34
CA GLY A 68 -12.87 2.98 -18.56
C GLY A 68 -12.80 2.00 -17.38
N GLY A 69 -11.70 2.00 -16.62
CA GLY A 69 -11.51 1.09 -15.50
C GLY A 69 -12.61 1.21 -14.46
N ARG A 70 -13.39 0.13 -14.37
CA ARG A 70 -14.43 -0.04 -13.37
C ARG A 70 -13.82 -0.57 -12.08
N CYS A 71 -14.13 0.05 -10.95
CA CYS A 71 -13.82 -0.56 -9.66
C CYS A 71 -14.54 -1.91 -9.53
N THR A 72 -13.82 -2.97 -9.20
CA THR A 72 -14.41 -4.30 -8.98
C THR A 72 -15.20 -4.40 -7.67
N LEU A 73 -15.01 -3.46 -6.74
CA LEU A 73 -15.68 -3.42 -5.44
C LEU A 73 -16.98 -2.59 -5.48
N CYS A 74 -16.91 -1.33 -5.93
CA CYS A 74 -18.07 -0.43 -5.94
C CYS A 74 -18.68 -0.24 -7.34
N GLY A 75 -18.03 -0.72 -8.40
CA GLY A 75 -18.54 -0.60 -9.76
C GLY A 75 -18.39 0.78 -10.41
N GLN A 76 -17.78 1.76 -9.74
CA GLN A 76 -17.59 3.11 -10.27
C GLN A 76 -16.61 3.11 -11.46
N LEU A 77 -16.94 3.90 -12.49
CA LEU A 77 -16.12 4.07 -13.69
C LEU A 77 -15.21 5.28 -13.54
N PHE A 78 -13.97 5.13 -14.00
CA PHE A 78 -12.98 6.21 -14.01
C PHE A 78 -12.45 6.40 -15.42
N ALA A 79 -12.30 7.67 -15.82
CA ALA A 79 -11.75 8.03 -17.12
C ALA A 79 -10.25 7.76 -17.19
N ARG A 80 -9.52 8.01 -16.08
CA ARG A 80 -8.07 7.82 -15.96
C ARG A 80 -7.73 7.07 -14.68
N LEU A 81 -6.59 6.39 -14.69
CA LEU A 81 -6.05 5.73 -13.49
C LEU A 81 -5.79 6.73 -12.35
N ASP A 82 -5.31 7.92 -12.68
CA ASP A 82 -5.03 8.98 -11.70
C ASP A 82 -6.31 9.47 -11.00
N ASP A 83 -7.48 9.37 -11.67
CA ASP A 83 -8.78 9.68 -11.06
C ASP A 83 -9.26 8.53 -10.14
N ALA A 84 -8.80 7.32 -10.41
CA ALA A 84 -9.21 6.09 -9.73
C ALA A 84 -8.37 5.75 -8.50
N CYS A 85 -7.25 6.42 -8.29
CA CYS A 85 -6.34 6.11 -7.19
C CYS A 85 -5.57 7.32 -6.65
N THR A 86 -5.26 7.26 -5.36
CA THR A 86 -4.30 8.14 -4.69
C THR A 86 -3.07 7.33 -4.31
N ILE A 87 -1.88 7.87 -4.58
CA ILE A 87 -0.61 7.22 -4.29
C ILE A 87 0.19 8.13 -3.36
N THR A 88 0.38 7.69 -2.13
CA THR A 88 1.04 8.46 -1.07
C THR A 88 2.38 7.83 -0.73
N ARG A 89 3.43 8.64 -0.59
CA ARG A 89 4.73 8.19 -0.08
C ARG A 89 4.67 8.06 1.45
N LEU A 90 5.23 6.97 1.97
CA LEU A 90 5.34 6.71 3.41
C LEU A 90 6.63 7.28 3.99
#